data_AF-A0A7S2ABU2-F1
#
_entry.id   AF-A0A7S2ABU2-F1
#
_cell.length_a   1.000
_cell.length_b   1.000
_cell.length_c   1.000
_cell.angle_alpha   90.00
_cell.angle_beta   90.00
_cell.angle_gamma   90.00
#
_symmetry.space_group_name_H-M   'P 1'
#
loop_
_entity.id
_entity.type
_entity.pdbx_description
1 polymer ?
#
loop_
_entity_poly.entity_id
_entity_poly.type
_entity_poly.pdbx_seq_one_letter_code
_entity_poly.pdbx_strand_id
1 'polypeptide(L)'
;ARGWAKDFAKQFGGLKAVSEFSVGTFDQALGACTDPSVVAAVLDEQVAAFTGSSIEPFFWSWRMPYGPIFEPGWSLKHVMGKEVAKAPIPCLPPLTEAGSRAAAHV
;
A
#
# COMPACT_ATOMS: atom_id res chain seq x y z
N ALA A 1 -4.55 22.61 2.66
CA ALA A 1 -3.76 22.11 1.51
C ALA A 1 -2.41 22.83 1.43
N ARG A 2 -1.31 22.08 1.59
CA ARG A 2 0.10 22.52 1.56
C ARG A 2 0.46 23.12 0.18
N GLY A 3 1.51 23.93 0.09
CA GLY A 3 1.83 24.78 -1.08
C GLY A 3 1.96 24.01 -2.41
N TRP A 4 2.66 22.87 -2.41
CA TRP A 4 3.01 22.17 -3.66
C TRP A 4 1.80 21.78 -4.53
N ALA A 5 0.72 21.25 -3.92
CA ALA A 5 -0.43 20.75 -4.66
C ALA A 5 -1.20 21.89 -5.34
N LYS A 6 -1.27 23.04 -4.66
CA LYS A 6 -1.86 24.26 -5.21
C LYS A 6 -1.02 24.82 -6.35
N ASP A 7 0.30 24.82 -6.21
CA ASP A 7 1.20 25.34 -7.23
C ASP A 7 1.18 24.46 -8.49
N PHE A 8 1.20 23.13 -8.31
CA PHE A 8 0.98 22.18 -9.39
C PHE A 8 -0.38 22.40 -10.08
N ALA A 9 -1.46 22.50 -9.30
CA ALA A 9 -2.81 22.70 -9.84
C ALA A 9 -2.95 23.99 -10.66
N LYS A 10 -2.24 25.06 -10.28
CA LYS A 10 -2.20 26.34 -11.01
C LYS A 10 -1.40 26.27 -12.31
N GLN A 11 -0.30 25.52 -12.33
CA GLN A 11 0.60 25.46 -13.49
C GLN A 11 0.00 24.68 -14.67
N PHE A 12 -0.79 23.64 -14.39
CA PHE A 12 -1.32 22.76 -15.43
C PHE A 12 -2.83 22.97 -15.62
N GLY A 13 -3.22 23.54 -16.76
CA GLY A 13 -4.62 23.58 -17.20
C GLY A 13 -5.09 22.18 -17.62
N GLY A 14 -6.19 21.68 -17.04
CA GLY A 14 -6.75 20.35 -17.36
C GLY A 14 -7.05 19.49 -16.13
N LEU A 15 -7.51 18.26 -16.40
CA LEU A 15 -7.69 17.21 -15.40
C LEU A 15 -6.32 16.75 -14.88
N LYS A 16 -6.22 16.56 -13.57
CA LYS A 16 -4.97 16.23 -12.88
C LYS A 16 -5.17 14.98 -12.05
N ALA A 17 -4.16 14.12 -12.05
CA ALA A 17 -4.15 12.92 -11.24
C ALA A 17 -2.76 12.68 -10.64
N VAL A 18 -2.74 12.08 -9.46
CA VAL A 18 -1.57 11.38 -8.91
C VAL A 18 -1.81 9.92 -9.18
N SER A 19 -1.14 9.37 -10.18
CA SER A 19 -1.35 7.98 -10.63
C SER A 19 -0.87 6.95 -9.61
N GLU A 20 0.03 7.34 -8.70
CA GLU A 20 0.57 6.48 -7.66
C GLU A 20 0.86 7.31 -6.40
N PHE A 21 0.28 6.88 -5.28
CA PHE A 21 0.73 7.26 -3.94
C PHE A 21 0.51 6.09 -2.98
N SER A 22 1.23 6.06 -1.86
CA SER A 22 1.01 5.07 -0.80
C SER A 22 1.12 5.74 0.56
N VAL A 23 1.00 4.96 1.64
CA VAL A 23 1.17 5.44 3.02
C VAL A 23 2.42 4.86 3.68
N GLY A 24 3.24 4.13 2.91
CA GLY A 24 4.55 3.67 3.36
C GLY A 24 5.57 4.81 3.31
N THR A 25 6.25 5.07 4.43
CA THR A 25 7.41 5.96 4.48
C THR A 25 8.68 5.13 4.62
N PHE A 26 9.71 5.47 3.85
CA PHE A 26 10.96 4.68 3.77
C PHE A 26 11.65 4.52 5.12
N ASP A 27 11.56 5.53 5.99
CA ASP A 27 12.23 5.60 7.29
C ASP A 27 11.41 5.04 8.47
N GLN A 28 10.09 4.83 8.30
CA GLN A 28 9.19 4.35 9.35
C GLN A 28 8.42 3.11 8.91
N ALA A 29 9.11 2.15 8.30
CA ALA A 29 8.51 0.84 7.98
C ALA A 29 7.92 0.18 9.24
N LEU A 30 8.55 0.38 10.41
CA LEU A 30 7.99 -0.04 11.70
C LEU A 30 6.72 0.74 12.06
N GLY A 31 6.72 2.07 11.95
CA GLY A 31 5.54 2.89 12.26
C GLY A 31 4.32 2.53 11.41
N ALA A 32 4.51 2.33 10.10
CA ALA A 32 3.45 1.86 9.21
C ALA A 32 2.97 0.44 9.58
N CYS A 33 3.85 -0.41 10.11
CA CYS A 33 3.53 -1.77 10.52
C CYS A 33 2.84 -1.87 11.89
N THR A 34 3.23 -1.02 12.85
CA THR A 34 2.86 -1.17 14.26
C THR A 34 1.71 -0.27 14.69
N ASP A 35 1.46 0.84 13.98
CA ASP A 35 0.44 1.81 14.37
C ASP A 35 -0.54 2.11 13.21
N PRO A 36 -1.72 1.46 13.19
CA PRO A 36 -2.73 1.71 12.16
C PRO A 36 -3.29 3.15 12.20
N SER A 37 -3.17 3.87 13.32
CA SER A 37 -3.65 5.26 13.41
C SER A 37 -2.76 6.22 12.63
N VAL A 38 -1.45 5.97 12.61
CA VAL A 38 -0.49 6.73 11.79
C VAL A 38 -0.79 6.53 10.31
N VAL A 39 -1.01 5.28 9.91
CA VAL A 39 -1.34 4.92 8.52
C VAL A 39 -2.63 5.61 8.06
N ALA A 40 -3.67 5.60 8.90
CA ALA A 40 -4.92 6.29 8.63
C ALA A 40 -4.72 7.81 8.49
N ALA A 41 -4.01 8.44 9.42
CA ALA A 41 -3.74 9.87 9.38
C ALA A 41 -2.95 10.29 8.12
N VAL A 42 -1.96 9.49 7.70
CA VAL A 42 -1.18 9.75 6.48
C VAL A 42 -2.05 9.61 5.23
N LEU A 43 -2.97 8.63 5.21
CA LEU A 43 -3.93 8.49 4.11
C LEU A 43 -4.83 9.72 4.01
N ASP A 44 -5.45 10.11 5.12
CA ASP A 44 -6.41 11.21 5.18
C ASP A 44 -5.77 12.54 4.77
N GLU A 45 -4.56 12.84 5.27
CA GLU A 45 -3.84 14.07 4.94
C GLU A 45 -3.46 14.15 3.45
N GLN A 46 -3.04 13.02 2.85
CA GLN A 46 -2.72 12.97 1.42
C GLN A 46 -3.98 13.15 0.57
N VAL A 47 -5.04 12.40 0.85
CA VAL A 47 -6.32 12.50 0.13
C VAL A 47 -6.88 13.91 0.23
N ALA A 48 -6.86 14.53 1.42
CA ALA A 48 -7.32 15.91 1.61
C ALA A 48 -6.48 16.93 0.82
N ALA A 49 -5.16 16.73 0.72
CA ALA A 49 -4.29 17.60 -0.06
C ALA A 49 -4.55 17.51 -1.57
N PHE A 50 -4.74 16.30 -2.09
CA PHE A 50 -5.01 16.05 -3.51
C PHE A 50 -6.41 16.55 -3.91
N THR A 51 -7.45 16.08 -3.22
CA THR A 51 -8.84 16.43 -3.51
C THR A 51 -9.12 17.91 -3.31
N GLY A 52 -8.53 18.54 -2.28
CA GLY A 52 -8.61 19.98 -2.05
C GLY A 52 -7.93 20.85 -3.12
N SER A 53 -7.19 20.23 -4.04
CA SER A 53 -6.54 20.89 -5.19
C SER A 53 -7.09 20.40 -6.54
N SER A 54 -8.22 19.69 -6.54
CA SER A 54 -8.81 19.06 -7.73
C SER A 54 -7.84 18.11 -8.46
N ILE A 55 -7.09 17.32 -7.68
CA ILE A 55 -6.18 16.28 -8.17
C ILE A 55 -6.76 14.92 -7.77
N GLU A 56 -6.99 14.05 -8.73
CA GLU A 56 -7.51 12.69 -8.50
C GLU A 56 -6.41 11.75 -7.99
N PRO A 57 -6.56 11.13 -6.81
CA PRO A 57 -5.51 10.28 -6.26
C PRO A 57 -5.76 8.78 -6.49
N PHE A 58 -4.78 8.08 -7.06
CA PHE A 58 -4.80 6.64 -7.25
C PHE A 58 -3.81 5.95 -6.31
N PHE A 59 -4.34 5.20 -5.34
CA PHE A 59 -3.52 4.52 -4.36
C PHE A 59 -2.78 3.33 -5.00
N TRP A 60 -1.47 3.31 -4.82
CA TRP A 60 -0.61 2.19 -5.15
C TRP A 60 -0.31 1.37 -3.89
N SER A 61 -0.83 0.15 -3.74
CA SER A 61 -1.68 -0.62 -4.66
C SER A 61 -2.97 -1.08 -3.98
N TRP A 62 -3.87 -1.69 -4.76
CA TRP A 62 -5.05 -2.35 -4.18
C TRP A 62 -4.65 -3.43 -3.17
N ARG A 63 -3.64 -4.24 -3.49
CA ARG A 63 -3.16 -5.34 -2.65
C ARG A 63 -1.66 -5.55 -2.83
N MET A 64 -0.95 -5.72 -1.72
CA MET A 64 0.49 -6.04 -1.71
C MET A 64 0.75 -7.38 -1.00
N PRO A 65 0.45 -8.53 -1.65
CA PRO A 65 0.70 -9.81 -1.01
C PRO A 65 2.20 -10.00 -0.80
N TYR A 66 2.58 -10.43 0.41
CA TYR A 66 3.96 -10.77 0.78
C TYR A 66 4.92 -9.59 0.96
N GLY A 67 4.42 -8.35 1.08
CA GLY A 67 5.24 -7.21 1.50
C GLY A 67 5.44 -7.25 3.01
N PRO A 68 6.56 -7.67 3.60
CA PRO A 68 6.62 -8.07 5.02
C PRO A 68 6.19 -6.95 5.99
N ILE A 69 7.10 -6.04 6.33
CA ILE A 69 6.81 -4.84 7.13
C ILE A 69 6.18 -3.72 6.31
N PHE A 70 6.09 -3.89 4.99
CA PHE A 70 5.66 -2.87 4.03
C PHE A 70 4.21 -3.05 3.56
N GLU A 71 3.60 -4.24 3.72
CA GLU A 71 2.20 -4.51 3.33
C GLU A 71 1.22 -3.51 3.96
N PRO A 72 1.36 -3.13 5.25
CA PRO A 72 0.51 -2.11 5.85
C PRO A 72 0.61 -0.73 5.18
N GLY A 73 1.78 -0.39 4.64
CA GLY A 73 2.03 0.89 3.96
C GLY A 73 1.58 0.91 2.49
N TRP A 74 1.59 -0.25 1.82
CA TRP A 74 1.47 -0.36 0.37
C TRP A 74 0.22 -1.11 -0.10
N SER A 75 -0.57 -1.69 0.80
CA SER A 75 -1.81 -2.41 0.48
C SER A 75 -3.02 -1.61 0.95
N LEU A 76 -3.74 -0.93 0.04
CA LEU A 76 -4.97 -0.21 0.40
C LEU A 76 -5.99 -1.13 1.07
N LYS A 77 -6.10 -2.36 0.58
CA LYS A 77 -6.99 -3.37 1.16
C LYS A 77 -6.64 -3.69 2.62
N HIS A 78 -5.35 -3.69 2.98
CA HIS A 78 -4.89 -3.81 4.36
C HIS A 78 -5.27 -2.57 5.18
N VAL A 79 -4.96 -1.38 4.67
CA VAL A 79 -5.27 -0.09 5.32
C VAL A 79 -6.77 0.03 5.63
N MET A 80 -7.63 -0.43 4.72
CA MET A 80 -9.09 -0.40 4.89
C MET A 80 -9.64 -1.51 5.81
N GLY A 81 -8.80 -2.37 6.38
CA GLY A 81 -9.24 -3.52 7.18
C GLY A 81 -10.03 -4.56 6.36
N LYS A 82 -9.84 -4.58 5.04
CA LYS A 82 -10.55 -5.47 4.10
C LYS A 82 -9.71 -6.68 3.68
N GLU A 83 -8.50 -6.84 4.22
CA GLU A 83 -7.69 -8.00 3.91
C GLU A 83 -8.37 -9.26 4.47
N VAL A 84 -8.55 -10.26 3.60
CA VAL A 84 -9.06 -11.55 4.02
C VAL A 84 -7.89 -12.28 4.65
N ALA A 85 -8.07 -12.84 5.85
CA ALA A 85 -7.05 -13.65 6.51
C ALA A 85 -6.47 -14.64 5.49
N LYS A 86 -5.15 -14.57 5.27
CA LYS A 86 -4.46 -15.54 4.42
C LYS A 86 -4.71 -16.90 5.08
N ALA A 87 -5.38 -17.82 4.39
CA ALA A 87 -5.26 -19.22 4.74
C ALA A 87 -3.75 -19.50 4.76
N PRO A 88 -3.19 -20.09 5.84
CA PRO A 88 -1.77 -20.38 5.87
C PRO A 88 -1.46 -21.18 4.61
N ILE A 89 -0.67 -20.58 3.71
CA ILE A 89 -0.17 -21.31 2.55
C ILE A 89 0.69 -22.38 3.21
N PRO A 90 0.32 -23.68 3.14
CA PRO A 90 1.16 -24.71 3.72
C PRO A 90 2.53 -24.52 3.08
N CYS A 91 3.60 -24.56 3.89
CA CYS A 91 4.96 -24.62 3.36
C CYS A 91 5.06 -25.91 2.54
N LEU A 92 4.67 -25.82 1.27
CA LEU A 92 4.74 -26.94 0.35
C LEU A 92 6.20 -27.02 -0.07
N PRO A 93 6.87 -28.15 0.19
CA PRO A 93 8.21 -28.35 -0.33
C PRO A 93 8.16 -28.19 -1.86
N PRO A 94 9.27 -27.71 -2.48
CA PRO A 94 9.34 -27.60 -3.92
C PRO A 94 8.95 -28.93 -4.58
N LEU A 95 8.18 -28.83 -5.67
CA LEU A 95 7.86 -30.01 -6.47
C LEU A 95 9.17 -30.58 -7.04
N THR A 96 9.37 -31.88 -6.89
CA THR A 96 10.44 -32.56 -7.62
C THR A 96 10.09 -32.59 -9.11
N GLU A 97 11.09 -32.75 -9.99
CA GLU A 97 10.89 -32.83 -11.46
C GLU A 97 9.88 -33.92 -11.87
N ALA A 98 9.64 -34.91 -10.99
CA ALA A 98 8.65 -35.97 -11.18
C ALA A 98 7.22 -35.61 -10.73
N GLY A 99 6.94 -34.36 -10.36
CA GLY A 99 5.61 -33.91 -9.90
C GLY A 99 5.20 -34.41 -8.51
N SER A 100 6.10 -35.08 -7.79
CA SER A 100 5.88 -35.51 -6.41
C SER A 100 6.49 -34.52 -5.41
N ARG A 101 5.79 -34.27 -4.30
CA ARG A 101 6.27 -33.37 -3.23
C ARG A 101 7.45 -34.04 -2.51
N ALA A 102 8.59 -33.35 -2.41
CA ALA A 102 9.70 -33.84 -1.60
C ALA A 102 9.24 -33.99 -0.14
N ALA A 103 9.67 -35.05 0.54
CA ALA A 103 9.33 -35.23 1.95
C ALA A 103 9.91 -34.06 2.77
N ALA A 104 9.09 -33.44 3.62
CA ALA A 104 9.57 -32.43 4.56
C ALA A 104 10.51 -33.12 5.56
N HIS A 105 11.79 -32.76 5.55
CA HIS A 105 12.69 -33.10 6.64
C HIS A 105 12.32 -32.22 7.84
N VAL A 106 11.82 -32.86 8.90
CA VAL A 106 11.63 -32.28 10.23
C VAL A 106 12.95 -32.29 10.97
#